data_AF-A0A8R7UMG5-F1
#
_entry.id   AF-A0A8R7UMG5-F1
#
_cell.length_a   1.000
_cell.length_b   1.000
_cell.length_c   1.000
_cell.angle_alpha   90.00
_cell.angle_beta   90.00
_cell.angle_gamma   90.00
#
_symmetry.space_group_name_H-M   'P 1'
#
loop_
_entity.id
_entity.type
_entity.pdbx_description
1 polymer ?
#
loop_
_entity_poly.entity_id
_entity_poly.type
_entity_poly.pdbx_seq_one_letter_code
_entity_poly.pdbx_strand_id
1 'polypeptide(L)' 'MVMLVLLGSSMTTENCEIKRDMMTFCIKSECLYHCQHRWYYKVTQSWCDGVFFGFCNCKICIVI' A
#
# COMPACT_ATOMS: atom_id res chain seq x y z
N MET A 1 -21.85 0.99 -33.26
CA MET A 1 -22.67 0.53 -32.13
C MET A 1 -21.87 -0.48 -31.33
N VAL A 2 -21.33 -0.11 -30.17
CA VAL A 2 -21.01 -1.05 -29.07
C VAL A 2 -21.16 -0.27 -27.76
N MET A 3 -21.77 -0.93 -26.78
CA MET A 3 -22.59 -0.37 -25.70
C MET A 3 -21.78 0.32 -24.58
N LEU A 4 -22.30 1.48 -24.13
CA LEU A 4 -21.97 2.10 -22.84
C LEU A 4 -22.59 1.24 -21.73
N VAL A 5 -21.79 0.35 -21.16
CA VAL A 5 -22.19 -0.41 -19.98
C VAL A 5 -21.91 0.44 -18.73
N LEU A 6 -22.88 1.30 -18.40
CA LEU A 6 -23.00 1.97 -17.11
C LEU A 6 -23.43 0.93 -16.07
N LEU A 7 -22.49 0.12 -15.59
CA LEU A 7 -22.71 -0.71 -14.40
C LEU A 7 -22.37 0.11 -13.17
N GLY A 8 -23.42 0.57 -12.50
CA GLY A 8 -23.38 1.19 -11.19
C GLY A 8 -22.63 0.30 -10.21
N SER A 9 -21.36 0.60 -10.03
CA SER A 9 -20.61 0.20 -8.86
C SER A 9 -20.74 1.38 -7.92
N SER A 10 -21.28 1.15 -6.72
CA SER A 10 -20.98 2.00 -5.58
C SER A 10 -19.47 1.91 -5.39
N MET A 11 -18.71 2.70 -6.15
CA MET A 11 -17.28 2.84 -5.98
C MET A 11 -17.11 3.55 -4.67
N THR A 12 -17.05 2.78 -3.58
CA THR A 12 -16.33 3.24 -2.40
C THR A 12 -15.02 3.78 -2.90
N THR A 13 -14.81 5.09 -2.75
CA THR A 13 -13.63 5.73 -3.31
C THR A 13 -12.48 5.30 -2.41
N GLU A 14 -11.77 4.25 -2.82
CA GLU A 14 -10.58 3.81 -2.12
C GLU A 14 -9.49 4.85 -2.36
N ASN A 15 -9.20 5.66 -1.35
CA ASN A 15 -8.05 6.54 -1.37
C ASN A 15 -6.83 5.76 -0.87
N CYS A 16 -5.90 5.47 -1.78
CA CYS A 16 -4.68 4.75 -1.46
C CYS A 16 -3.48 5.71 -1.38
N GLU A 17 -2.77 5.69 -0.27
CA GLU A 17 -1.51 6.41 -0.08
C GLU A 17 -0.34 5.42 0.07
N ILE A 18 0.83 5.81 -0.47
CA ILE A 18 2.08 5.08 -0.27
C ILE A 18 2.94 5.87 0.72
N LYS A 19 3.20 5.28 1.89
CA LYS A 19 4.14 5.81 2.88
C LYS A 19 5.49 5.13 2.69
N ARG A 20 6.57 5.91 2.75
CA ARG A 20 7.94 5.42 2.52
C ARG A 20 8.79 5.70 3.75
N ASP A 21 9.52 4.68 4.20
CA ASP A 21 10.49 4.80 5.27
C ASP A 21 11.82 4.19 4.84
N MET A 22 12.90 4.94 5.01
CA MET A 22 14.24 4.45 4.72
C MET A 22 14.68 3.44 5.78
N MET A 23 15.22 2.31 5.35
CA MET A 23 15.76 1.26 6.23
C MET A 23 17.18 0.91 5.81
N THR A 24 18.09 0.78 6.77
CA THR A 24 19.47 0.32 6.52
C THR A 24 19.48 -1.06 5.87
N PHE A 25 18.58 -1.93 6.31
CA PHE A 25 18.35 -3.25 5.73
C PHE A 25 16.83 -3.45 5.57
N CYS A 26 16.35 -3.44 4.33
CA CYS A 26 14.95 -3.64 4.01
C CYS A 26 14.74 -5.07 3.53
N ILE A 27 14.24 -5.92 4.43
CA ILE A 27 13.72 -7.25 4.09
C ILE A 27 12.19 -7.16 4.06
N LYS A 28 11.55 -7.94 3.19
CA LYS A 28 10.08 -7.97 3.08
C LYS A 28 9.36 -8.20 4.41
N SER A 29 9.86 -9.10 5.26
CA SER A 29 9.27 -9.40 6.58
C SER A 29 9.37 -8.21 7.53
N GLU A 30 10.54 -7.60 7.64
CA GLU A 30 10.79 -6.41 8.46
C GLU A 30 9.96 -5.22 7.97
N CYS A 31 9.90 -5.01 6.66
CA CYS A 31 9.09 -3.96 6.06
C CYS A 31 7.59 -4.19 6.32
N LEU A 32 7.09 -5.41 6.20
CA LEU A 32 5.71 -5.74 6.54
C LEU A 32 5.41 -5.47 8.02
N TYR A 33 6.27 -5.94 8.93
CA TYR A 33 6.12 -5.70 10.36
C TYR A 33 6.12 -4.20 10.68
N HIS A 34 7.07 -3.45 10.11
CA HIS A 34 7.18 -2.01 10.27
C HIS A 34 5.93 -1.27 9.76
N CYS A 35 5.45 -1.63 8.56
CA CYS A 35 4.22 -1.07 8.01
C CYS A 35 3.02 -1.35 8.93
N GLN A 36 2.85 -2.59 9.38
CA GLN A 36 1.74 -3.00 10.25
C GLN A 36 1.80 -2.32 11.63
N HIS A 37 3.00 -2.18 12.20
CA HIS A 37 3.17 -1.54 13.50
C HIS A 37 2.94 -0.03 13.43
N ARG A 38 3.42 0.63 12.36
CA ARG A 38 3.32 2.08 12.21
C ARG A 38 1.96 2.56 11.72
N TRP A 39 1.32 1.81 10.84
CA TRP A 39 0.07 2.21 10.17
C TRP A 39 -1.13 1.31 10.51
N TYR A 40 -0.98 0.45 11.53
CA TYR A 40 -1.96 -0.56 11.96
C TYR A 40 -2.37 -1.52 10.82
N TYR A 41 -3.41 -2.33 11.04
CA TYR A 41 -3.94 -3.33 10.10
C TYR A 41 -4.52 -2.76 8.78
N LYS A 42 -4.31 -1.47 8.47
CA LYS A 42 -4.79 -0.82 7.24
C LYS A 42 -3.82 -0.94 6.05
N VAL A 43 -2.71 -1.65 6.25
CA VAL A 43 -1.73 -1.92 5.19
C VAL A 43 -2.28 -2.99 4.25
N THR A 44 -2.46 -2.63 2.98
CA THR A 44 -2.91 -3.56 1.94
C THR A 44 -1.74 -4.23 1.24
N GLN A 45 -0.61 -3.53 1.09
CA GLN A 45 0.61 -4.06 0.50
C GLN A 45 1.85 -3.43 1.13
N SER A 46 2.95 -4.19 1.15
CA SER A 46 4.27 -3.68 1.51
C SER A 46 5.37 -4.29 0.63
N TRP A 47 6.40 -3.51 0.32
CA TRP A 47 7.57 -3.96 -0.44
C TRP A 47 8.81 -3.10 -0.18
N CYS A 48 9.98 -3.68 -0.43
CA CYS A 48 11.26 -2.98 -0.44
C CYS A 48 11.65 -2.64 -1.87
N ASP A 49 12.18 -1.44 -2.11
CA ASP A 49 12.77 -1.06 -3.41
C ASP A 49 14.28 -1.33 -3.51
N GLY A 50 14.92 -1.69 -2.40
CA GLY A 50 16.31 -2.11 -2.31
C GLY A 50 16.57 -2.86 -1.00
N VAL A 51 17.57 -3.74 -0.97
CA VAL A 51 17.89 -4.56 0.22
C VAL A 51 18.71 -3.75 1.24
N PHE A 52 19.70 -2.97 0.80
CA PHE A 52 20.53 -2.11 1.64
C PHE A 52 20.18 -0.65 1.39
N PHE A 53 20.02 0.14 2.45
CA PHE A 53 19.59 1.55 2.39
C PHE A 53 18.37 1.79 1.50
N GLY A 54 17.49 0.78 1.40
CA GLY A 54 16.27 0.84 0.61
C GLY A 54 15.11 1.46 1.38
N PHE A 55 14.04 1.79 0.67
CA PHE A 55 12.78 2.21 1.26
C PHE A 55 11.84 1.03 1.43
N CYS A 56 11.32 0.90 2.64
CA CYS A 56 10.11 0.17 2.89
C CYS A 56 8.91 1.02 2.45
N ASN A 57 8.16 0.50 1.48
CA ASN A 57 6.95 1.13 0.96
C ASN A 57 5.73 0.43 1.58
N CYS A 58 4.85 1.22 2.21
CA CYS A 58 3.60 0.76 2.81
C CYS A 58 2.43 1.36 2.02
N LYS A 59 1.65 0.53 1.33
CA LYS A 59 0.40 0.96 0.69
C LYS A 59 -0.74 0.82 1.67
N ILE A 60 -1.44 1.92 1.90
CA ILE A 60 -2.58 2.02 2.82
C ILE A 60 -3.74 2.50 1.99
N CYS A 61 -4.84 1.75 1.97
CA CYS A 61 -6.06 2.15 1.27
C CYS A 61 -7.17 2.36 2.29
N ILE A 62 -7.81 3.52 2.24
CA ILE A 62 -8.95 3.86 3.09
C ILE A 62 -10.18 3.93 2.19
N VAL A 63 -11.18 3.12 2.54
CA VAL A 63 -12.52 3.17 1.97
C VAL A 63 -13.17 4.45 2.51
N ILE A 64 -13.45 5.42 1.63
CA ILE A 64 -14.19 6.64 1.94
C ILE A 64 -15.66 6.45 1.59
#